data_AF-A0A5A8F5B6-F1
#
_entry.id   AF-A0A5A8F5B6-F1
#
_cell.length_a   1.000
_cell.length_b   1.000
_cell.length_c   1.000
_cell.angle_alpha   90.00
_cell.angle_beta   90.00
_cell.angle_gamma   90.00
#
_symmetry.space_group_name_H-M   'P 1'
#
loop_
_entity.id
_entity.type
_entity.pdbx_description
1 polymer ?
#
loop_
_entity_poly.entity_id
_entity_poly.type
_entity_poly.pdbx_seq_one_letter_code
_entity_poly.pdbx_strand_id
1 'polypeptide(L)' 'MEPVFCPYCGEQNLEELNPTEIMVDNDLWIIFHYECQSCGEVFDKIYLKGEEVMGGMEGEEGGYEEGGWN' A
#
# COMPACT_ATOMS: atom_id res chain seq x y z
N MET A 1 -3.23 7.26 1.69
CA MET A 1 -4.68 7.00 1.66
C MET A 1 -5.00 5.94 2.71
N GLU A 2 -5.83 6.26 3.68
CA GLU A 2 -6.25 5.35 4.75
C GLU A 2 -7.13 4.20 4.20
N PRO A 3 -7.09 2.99 4.79
CA PRO A 3 -7.97 1.89 4.41
C PRO A 3 -9.43 2.22 4.80
N VAL A 4 -10.36 1.93 3.88
CA VAL A 4 -11.80 2.18 4.13
C VAL A 4 -12.49 0.95 4.75
N PHE A 5 -11.98 -0.26 4.52
CA PHE A 5 -12.59 -1.51 4.95
C PHE A 5 -11.60 -2.40 5.68
N CYS A 6 -12.08 -3.13 6.69
CA CYS A 6 -11.34 -4.20 7.32
C CYS A 6 -11.13 -5.34 6.30
N PRO A 7 -9.87 -5.77 6.05
CA PRO A 7 -9.57 -6.82 5.08
C PRO A 7 -10.09 -8.19 5.51
N TYR A 8 -10.48 -8.36 6.78
CA TYR A 8 -10.91 -9.63 7.34
C TYR A 8 -12.44 -9.79 7.38
N CYS A 9 -13.18 -8.76 7.78
CA CYS A 9 -14.64 -8.84 7.94
C CYS A 9 -15.43 -7.94 6.97
N GLY A 10 -14.77 -7.04 6.24
CA GLY A 10 -15.40 -6.12 5.29
C GLY A 10 -16.12 -4.92 5.92
N GLU A 11 -16.15 -4.81 7.25
CA GLU A 11 -16.73 -3.67 7.97
C GLU A 11 -15.82 -2.43 7.89
N GLN A 12 -16.40 -1.24 8.08
CA GLN A 12 -15.68 0.05 8.00
C GLN A 12 -15.30 0.63 9.36
N ASN A 13 -15.56 -0.10 10.45
CA ASN A 13 -15.27 0.37 11.80
C ASN A 13 -13.80 0.11 12.15
N LEU A 14 -12.94 1.05 11.76
CA LEU A 14 -11.49 0.98 11.91
C LEU A 14 -11.01 2.08 12.86
N GLU A 15 -10.17 1.71 13.82
CA GLU A 15 -9.42 2.62 14.67
C GLU A 15 -7.96 2.63 14.22
N GLU A 16 -7.42 3.82 13.94
CA GLU A 16 -5.99 3.99 13.69
C GLU A 16 -5.24 4.06 15.02
N LEU A 17 -4.25 3.18 15.17
CA LEU A 17 -3.33 3.16 16.31
C LEU A 17 -2.08 3.99 16.00
N ASN A 18 -1.26 4.23 17.02
CA ASN A 18 -0.05 5.03 16.86
C ASN A 18 0.88 4.40 15.80
N PRO A 19 1.25 5.13 14.73
CA PRO A 19 2.13 4.62 13.71
C PRO A 19 3.55 4.38 14.24
N THR A 20 4.25 3.46 13.59
CA THR A 20 5.65 3.17 13.88
C THR A 20 6.54 3.61 12.73
N GLU A 21 7.60 4.37 13.04
CA GLU A 21 8.65 4.72 12.08
C GLU A 21 9.90 3.87 12.33
N ILE A 22 10.39 3.21 11.28
CA ILE A 22 11.62 2.40 11.35
C ILE A 22 12.55 2.72 10.18
N MET A 23 13.87 2.60 10.43
CA MET A 23 14.90 2.70 9.40
C MET A 23 15.34 1.29 9.00
N VAL A 24 15.20 0.92 7.73
CA VAL A 24 15.64 -0.37 7.16
C VAL A 24 16.48 -0.09 5.92
N ASP A 25 17.73 -0.55 5.89
CA ASP A 25 18.64 -0.39 4.75
C ASP A 25 18.84 1.07 4.24
N ASN A 26 18.74 2.04 5.16
CA ASN A 26 18.74 3.50 4.93
C ASN A 26 17.44 4.08 4.37
N ASP A 27 16.38 3.28 4.23
CA ASP A 27 15.05 3.73 3.88
C ASP A 27 14.20 3.94 5.14
N LEU A 28 13.40 5.01 5.13
CA LEU A 28 12.41 5.26 6.19
C LEU A 28 11.10 4.57 5.83
N TRP A 29 10.67 3.67 6.70
CA TRP A 29 9.41 2.96 6.61
C TRP A 29 8.45 3.53 7.67
N ILE A 30 7.25 3.87 7.24
CA ILE A 30 6.16 4.30 8.11
C ILE A 30 5.11 3.20 8.11
N ILE A 31 4.87 2.59 9.26
CA ILE A 31 3.89 1.53 9.45
C ILE A 31 2.68 2.14 10.15
N PHE A 32 1.55 2.17 9.45
CA PHE A 32 0.27 2.57 10.01
C PHE A 32 -0.47 1.33 10.49
N HIS A 33 -0.93 1.36 11.74
CA HIS A 33 -1.55 0.23 12.40
C HIS A 33 -3.06 0.48 12.54
N TYR A 34 -3.88 -0.52 12.24
CA TYR A 34 -5.32 -0.42 12.29
C TYR A 34 -5.92 -1.58 13.07
N GLU A 35 -6.86 -1.28 13.97
CA GLU A 35 -7.69 -2.27 14.66
C GLU A 35 -9.13 -2.17 14.17
N CYS A 36 -9.72 -3.30 13.80
CA CYS A 36 -11.14 -3.34 13.47
C CYS A 36 -11.99 -3.48 14.73
N GLN A 37 -12.75 -2.46 15.06
CA GLN A 37 -13.64 -2.44 16.22
C GLN A 37 -14.87 -3.36 16.06
N SER A 38 -15.06 -3.98 14.89
CA SER A 38 -16.14 -4.95 14.65
C SER A 38 -15.72 -6.41 14.90
N CYS A 39 -14.52 -6.81 14.46
CA CYS A 39 -14.04 -8.20 14.60
C CYS A 39 -12.81 -8.36 15.51
N GLY A 40 -12.19 -7.26 15.95
CA GLY A 40 -11.01 -7.25 16.81
C GLY A 40 -9.69 -7.54 16.11
N GLU A 41 -9.69 -7.72 14.79
CA GLU A 41 -8.47 -8.01 14.03
C GLU A 41 -7.61 -6.75 13.84
N VAL A 42 -6.30 -6.96 13.85
CA VAL A 42 -5.29 -5.91 13.66
C VAL A 42 -4.56 -6.13 12.33
N PHE A 43 -4.28 -5.05 11.60
CA PHE A 43 -3.51 -5.09 10.36
C PHE A 43 -2.72 -3.81 10.12
N ASP A 44 -1.70 -3.94 9.27
CA ASP A 44 -0.74 -2.87 9.02
C ASP A 44 -0.78 -2.40 7.57
N LYS A 45 -0.50 -1.12 7.37
CA LYS A 45 -0.21 -0.52 6.06
C LYS A 45 1.15 0.14 6.08
N ILE A 46 2.04 -0.32 5.20
CA ILE A 46 3.43 0.13 5.14
C ILE A 46 3.57 1.15 4.01
N TYR A 47 4.23 2.27 4.31
CA TYR A 47 4.65 3.26 3.32
C TYR A 47 6.17 3.45 3.36
N LEU A 48 6.77 3.38 2.18
CA LEU A 48 8.19 3.63 1.97
C LEU A 48 8.36 5.09 1.57
N LYS A 49 9.09 5.87 2.37
CA LYS A 49 9.34 7.28 2.07
C LYS A 49 10.48 7.38 1.06
N GLY A 50 10.16 7.25 -0.23
CA GLY A 50 11.13 7.36 -1.32
C GLY A 50 10.79 6.59 -2.58
N GLU A 51 9.90 5.59 -2.49
CA GLU A 51 9.37 4.89 -3.66
C GLU A 51 8.07 5.57 -4.11
N GLU A 52 8.08 6.14 -5.32
CA GLU A 52 6.83 6.33 -6.06
C GLU A 52 6.17 4.95 -6.17
N VAL A 53 5.05 4.79 -5.46
CA VAL A 53 4.31 3.54 -5.35
C VAL A 53 3.94 3.06 -6.76
N MET A 54 4.72 2.13 -7.34
CA MET A 54 4.34 1.36 -8.53
C MET A 54 3.23 0.35 -8.19
N GLY A 55 2.13 0.87 -7.65
CA GLY A 55 0.89 0.15 -7.36
C GLY A 55 -0.16 0.49 -8.40
N GLY A 56 0.12 0.15 -9.66
CA GLY A 56 -0.77 0.31 -10.79
C GLY A 56 -0.52 -0.80 -11.79
N MET A 57 -1.02 -2.00 -11.49
CA MET A 57 -1.21 -3.03 -12.50
C MET A 57 -2.40 -2.59 -13.37
N GLU A 58 -2.16 -1.68 -14.31
CA GLU A 58 -3.03 -1.43 -15.46
C GLU A 58 -2.49 -2.29 -16.61
N GLY A 59 -3.32 -3.21 -17.09
CA GLY A 59 -3.04 -3.93 -18.34
C GLY A 59 -3.15 -3.01 -19.56
N GLU A 60 -2.67 -3.54 -20.69
CA GLU A 60 -2.84 -3.04 -22.07
C GLU A 60 -1.87 -1.87 -22.43
N GLU A 61 -1.05 -1.88 -23.48
CA GLU A 61 -0.92 -2.70 -24.70
C GLU A 61 0.56 -2.76 -25.13
N GLY A 62 0.95 -3.87 -25.78
CA GLY A 62 2.22 -3.95 -26.49
C GLY A 62 2.23 -3.03 -27.72
N GLY A 63 3.09 -2.01 -27.70
CA GLY A 63 3.47 -1.26 -28.90
C GLY A 63 4.68 -1.92 -29.56
N TYR A 64 4.47 -2.54 -30.71
CA TYR A 64 5.54 -2.88 -31.65
C TYR A 64 5.96 -1.60 -32.37
N GLU A 65 7.19 -1.14 -32.18
CA GLU A 65 7.77 -0.14 -33.07
C GLU A 65 8.67 -0.84 -34.09
N GLU A 66 8.11 -1.05 -35.29
CA GLU A 66 8.89 -1.32 -36.49
C GLU A 66 9.65 -0.04 -36.89
N GLY A 67 10.98 -0.09 -36.80
CA GLY A 67 11.87 0.83 -37.51
C GLY A 67 13.15 0.05 -37.83
N GLY A 68 13.47 -0.30 -39.07
CA GLY A 68 13.45 0.55 -40.25
C GLY A 68 14.90 0.74 -40.64
N TRP A 69 15.48 -0.27 -41.30
CA TRP A 69 16.83 -0.17 -41.86
C TRP A 69 16.81 0.85 -42.99
N ASN A 70 17.57 1.94 -42.83
CA ASN A 70 18.04 2.72 -43.95
C ASN A 70 19.45 3.24 -43.68
#